data_AF-A0A6J2JD89-F1
#
_entry.id   AF-A0A6J2JD89-F1
#
_cell.length_a   1.000
_cell.length_b   1.000
_cell.length_c   1.000
_cell.angle_alpha   90.00
_cell.angle_beta   90.00
_cell.angle_gamma   90.00
#
_symmetry.space_group_name_H-M   'P 1'
#
loop_
_entity.id
_entity.type
_entity.pdbx_description
1 polymer ?
#
loop_
_entity_poly.entity_id
_entity_poly.type
_entity_poly.pdbx_seq_one_letter_code
_entity_poly.pdbx_strand_id
1 'polypeptide(L)'
;MPRKPCYWTRKLELKLIDFVHQRDFVWKPVGNTNHDIQKKYRAYAEFAAKLGRGFTARSVRDRWVNIRSTFNHNLRRVEKSMKVAKSSTEIYVPCWPLWKPLQFLKEISKKEPNNIENFTTAENYSEEINDAIKRECAVNNDLEIKIRQRSQRSDRPRRKKVKTLNKNGSKCMRIIDDLVKAVNPLANAVGKTEDERYWFFGKHVTEQLNTMRTNDAECACQEIMTLLDEWPLCDDP
;
A
#
# COMPACT_ATOMS: atom_id res chain seq x y z
N MET A 1 18.17 11.11 -13.56
CA MET A 1 18.46 12.09 -12.49
C MET A 1 17.83 11.63 -11.18
N PRO A 2 18.62 11.34 -10.12
CA PRO A 2 18.09 11.06 -8.79
C PRO A 2 17.32 12.28 -8.27
N ARG A 3 16.11 12.07 -7.77
CA ARG A 3 15.25 13.16 -7.27
C ARG A 3 15.78 13.61 -5.92
N LYS A 4 16.08 14.90 -5.77
CA LYS A 4 16.43 15.48 -4.46
C LYS A 4 15.25 15.28 -3.49
N PRO A 5 15.47 14.73 -2.29
CA PRO A 5 14.41 14.61 -1.30
C PRO A 5 13.95 16.00 -0.88
N CYS A 6 12.65 16.27 -0.93
CA CYS A 6 12.08 17.51 -0.41
C CYS A 6 11.91 17.39 1.12
N TYR A 7 12.47 18.35 1.86
CA TYR A 7 12.41 18.35 3.32
C TYR A 7 11.16 19.10 3.82
N TRP A 8 10.36 18.43 4.65
CA TRP A 8 9.15 19.01 5.23
C TRP A 8 9.39 19.35 6.69
N THR A 9 9.36 20.64 7.01
CA THR A 9 9.31 21.12 8.40
C THR A 9 7.86 21.31 8.82
N ARG A 10 7.62 21.29 10.14
CA ARG A 10 6.31 21.63 10.72
C ARG A 10 5.77 22.97 10.21
N LYS A 11 6.62 23.99 10.06
CA LYS A 11 6.24 25.31 9.55
C LYS A 11 5.71 25.23 8.11
N LEU A 12 6.34 24.42 7.26
CA LEU A 12 5.90 24.23 5.87
C LEU A 12 4.62 23.39 5.79
N GLU A 13 4.43 22.44 6.69
CA GLU A 13 3.21 21.65 6.79
C GLU A 13 2.01 22.49 7.22
N LEU A 14 2.21 23.38 8.20
CA LEU A 14 1.18 24.34 8.61
C LEU A 14 0.79 25.25 7.44
N LYS A 15 1.78 25.81 6.71
CA LYS A 15 1.51 26.59 5.49
C LYS A 15 0.74 25.78 4.44
N LEU A 16 1.09 24.51 4.25
CA LEU A 16 0.35 23.64 3.33
C LEU A 16 -1.10 23.46 3.78
N ILE A 17 -1.33 23.25 5.07
CA ILE A 17 -2.69 23.15 5.62
C ILE A 17 -3.47 24.43 5.36
N ASP A 18 -2.87 25.60 5.58
CA ASP A 18 -3.52 26.90 5.32
C ASP A 18 -3.90 27.04 3.84
N PHE A 19 -2.99 26.70 2.93
CA PHE A 19 -3.25 26.75 1.49
C PHE A 19 -4.36 25.78 1.05
N VAL A 20 -4.40 24.59 1.65
CA VAL A 20 -5.46 23.62 1.36
C VAL A 20 -6.78 24.10 1.94
N HIS A 21 -6.81 24.60 3.16
CA HIS A 21 -8.01 25.11 3.81
C HIS A 21 -8.67 26.21 2.96
N GLN A 22 -7.87 27.12 2.39
CA GLN A 22 -8.34 28.16 1.47
C GLN A 22 -8.93 27.64 0.14
N ARG A 23 -8.65 26.38 -0.24
CA ARG A 23 -9.11 25.79 -1.51
C ARG A 23 -10.02 24.60 -1.28
N ASP A 24 -11.28 24.91 -1.07
CA ASP A 24 -12.36 23.96 -0.82
C ASP A 24 -12.38 22.74 -1.73
N PHE A 25 -12.24 22.91 -3.05
CA PHE A 25 -12.29 21.81 -4.02
C PHE A 25 -11.15 20.77 -3.88
N VAL A 26 -10.12 21.05 -3.07
CA VAL A 26 -9.02 20.13 -2.77
C VAL A 26 -9.40 19.15 -1.65
N TRP A 27 -10.28 19.55 -0.73
CA TRP A 27 -10.53 18.82 0.52
C TRP A 27 -11.99 18.58 0.87
N LYS A 28 -12.93 19.42 0.45
CA LYS A 28 -14.36 19.15 0.60
C LYS A 28 -14.74 17.90 -0.21
N PRO A 29 -15.72 17.07 0.20
CA PRO A 29 -16.15 15.92 -0.58
C PRO A 29 -16.97 16.33 -1.82
N VAL A 30 -17.82 17.36 -1.68
CA VAL A 30 -18.61 17.92 -2.77
C VAL A 30 -17.69 18.49 -3.85
N GLY A 31 -17.80 17.96 -5.08
CA GLY A 31 -16.96 18.37 -6.21
C GLY A 31 -15.51 17.82 -6.19
N ASN A 32 -15.13 17.03 -5.20
CA ASN A 32 -13.79 16.41 -5.13
C ASN A 32 -13.74 15.07 -5.85
N THR A 33 -14.45 14.98 -6.97
CA THR A 33 -14.43 13.84 -7.88
C THR A 33 -13.09 13.77 -8.62
N ASN A 34 -12.74 12.60 -9.13
CA ASN A 34 -11.55 12.41 -9.99
C ASN A 34 -11.66 13.16 -11.33
N HIS A 35 -12.85 13.63 -11.70
CA HIS A 35 -13.05 14.46 -12.88
C HIS A 35 -12.18 15.73 -12.85
N ASP A 36 -11.99 16.32 -11.66
CA ASP A 36 -11.24 17.56 -11.46
C ASP A 36 -9.76 17.34 -11.10
N ILE A 37 -9.17 16.20 -11.48
CA ILE A 37 -7.76 15.88 -11.20
C ILE A 37 -6.82 16.99 -11.70
N GLN A 38 -7.09 17.57 -12.86
CA GLN A 38 -6.27 18.66 -13.41
C GLN A 38 -6.38 19.93 -12.58
N LYS A 39 -7.58 20.31 -12.13
CA LYS A 39 -7.83 21.46 -11.25
C LYS A 39 -7.09 21.30 -9.91
N LYS A 40 -7.15 20.09 -9.33
CA LYS A 40 -6.37 19.75 -8.13
C LYS A 40 -4.86 19.79 -8.40
N TYR A 41 -4.41 19.27 -9.55
CA TYR A 41 -2.99 19.32 -9.92
C TYR A 41 -2.48 20.76 -10.04
N ARG A 42 -3.26 21.65 -10.68
CA ARG A 42 -2.96 23.09 -10.75
C ARG A 42 -2.84 23.70 -9.36
N ALA A 43 -3.79 23.40 -8.46
CA ALA A 43 -3.71 23.87 -7.09
C ALA A 43 -2.44 23.40 -6.37
N TYR A 44 -2.06 22.12 -6.49
CA TYR A 44 -0.82 21.62 -5.89
C TYR A 44 0.44 22.22 -6.52
N ALA A 45 0.41 22.56 -7.82
CA ALA A 45 1.51 23.25 -8.48
C ALA A 45 1.67 24.69 -7.93
N GLU A 46 0.56 25.40 -7.72
CA GLU A 46 0.57 26.72 -7.10
C GLU A 46 1.05 26.67 -5.64
N PHE A 47 0.63 25.66 -4.87
CA PHE A 47 1.15 25.45 -3.51
C PHE A 47 2.66 25.20 -3.53
N ALA A 48 3.15 24.38 -4.45
CA ALA A 48 4.57 24.12 -4.60
C ALA A 48 5.35 25.40 -4.92
N ALA A 49 4.83 26.24 -5.82
CA ALA A 49 5.43 27.53 -6.15
C ALA A 49 5.50 28.46 -4.93
N LYS A 50 4.43 28.51 -4.10
CA LYS A 50 4.39 29.31 -2.87
C LYS A 50 5.32 28.78 -1.76
N LEU A 51 5.55 27.47 -1.70
CA LEU A 51 6.44 26.84 -0.72
C LEU A 51 7.93 27.04 -1.07
N GLY A 52 8.24 27.26 -2.36
CA GLY A 52 9.56 27.62 -2.85
C GLY A 52 10.28 26.51 -3.60
N ARG A 53 11.59 26.70 -3.81
CA ARG A 53 12.43 25.78 -4.60
C ARG A 53 12.48 24.39 -3.93
N GLY A 54 12.38 23.34 -4.75
CA GLY A 54 12.44 21.94 -4.28
C GLY A 54 11.09 21.28 -4.02
N PHE A 55 9.99 22.03 -4.05
CA PHE A 55 8.64 21.47 -4.01
C PHE A 55 8.08 21.26 -5.42
N THR A 56 7.33 20.17 -5.58
CA THR A 56 6.62 19.86 -6.82
C THR A 56 5.17 19.59 -6.48
N ALA A 57 4.26 19.74 -7.45
CA ALA A 57 2.85 19.40 -7.27
C ALA A 57 2.67 17.96 -6.75
N ARG A 58 3.55 17.04 -7.15
CA ARG A 58 3.56 15.66 -6.66
C ARG A 58 3.96 15.57 -5.18
N SER A 59 5.08 16.18 -4.78
CA SER A 59 5.53 16.09 -3.39
C SER A 59 4.57 16.77 -2.42
N VAL A 60 3.95 17.87 -2.82
CA VAL A 60 2.88 18.55 -2.06
C VAL A 60 1.66 17.65 -1.89
N ARG A 61 1.16 17.06 -2.99
CA ARG A 61 0.05 16.11 -2.95
C ARG A 61 0.36 14.93 -2.03
N ASP A 62 1.54 14.35 -2.18
CA ASP A 62 1.95 13.17 -1.41
C ASP A 62 2.02 13.47 0.08
N ARG A 63 2.51 14.67 0.46
CA ARG A 63 2.53 15.11 1.85
C ARG A 63 1.12 15.35 2.37
N TRP A 64 0.28 16.03 1.60
CA TRP A 64 -1.10 16.30 1.99
C TRP A 64 -1.91 15.01 2.22
N VAL A 65 -1.77 14.01 1.35
CA VAL A 65 -2.39 12.69 1.52
C VAL A 65 -1.95 12.03 2.84
N ASN A 66 -0.65 12.09 3.17
CA ASN A 66 -0.15 11.56 4.43
C ASN A 66 -0.76 12.29 5.64
N ILE A 67 -0.76 13.63 5.63
CA ILE A 67 -1.34 14.46 6.70
C ILE A 67 -2.81 14.09 6.90
N ARG A 68 -3.61 14.05 5.83
CA ARG A 68 -5.03 13.71 5.90
C ARG A 68 -5.25 12.28 6.43
N SER A 69 -4.41 11.33 6.05
CA SER A 69 -4.49 9.95 6.55
C SER A 69 -4.24 9.87 8.06
N THR A 70 -3.19 10.55 8.55
CA THR A 70 -2.89 10.64 9.98
C THR A 70 -4.00 11.34 10.76
N PHE A 71 -4.62 12.37 10.19
CA PHE A 71 -5.78 13.02 10.79
C PHE A 71 -6.96 12.06 10.94
N ASN A 72 -7.36 11.37 9.86
CA ASN A 72 -8.48 10.43 9.89
C ASN A 72 -8.24 9.23 10.83
N HIS A 73 -6.97 8.81 10.99
CA HIS A 73 -6.63 7.80 12.00
C HIS A 73 -6.85 8.34 13.42
N ASN A 74 -6.34 9.53 13.73
CA ASN A 74 -6.54 10.15 15.04
C ASN A 74 -8.01 10.44 15.32
N LEU A 75 -8.77 10.91 14.32
CA LEU A 75 -10.20 11.16 14.43
C LEU A 75 -10.96 9.91 14.87
N ARG A 76 -10.70 8.76 14.25
CA ARG A 76 -11.32 7.49 14.67
C ARG A 76 -10.97 7.11 16.12
N ARG A 77 -9.77 7.43 16.60
CA ARG A 77 -9.38 7.18 18.00
C ARG A 77 -10.14 8.07 18.97
N VAL A 78 -10.28 9.36 18.61
CA VAL A 78 -11.09 10.31 19.37
C VAL A 78 -12.54 9.84 19.44
N GLU A 79 -13.14 9.51 18.29
CA GLU A 79 -14.52 9.01 18.22
C GLU A 79 -14.73 7.72 19.03
N LYS A 80 -13.79 6.78 18.97
CA LYS A 80 -13.84 5.56 19.80
C LYS A 80 -13.77 5.89 21.28
N SER A 81 -12.88 6.79 21.70
CA SER A 81 -12.78 7.19 23.10
C SER A 81 -14.06 7.90 23.57
N MET A 82 -14.68 8.73 22.74
CA MET A 82 -15.94 9.40 23.07
C MET A 82 -17.10 8.42 23.32
N LYS A 83 -17.11 7.27 22.65
CA LYS A 83 -18.14 6.24 22.84
C LYS A 83 -17.99 5.45 24.14
N VAL A 84 -16.78 5.36 24.67
CA VAL A 84 -16.44 4.54 25.85
C VAL A 84 -16.27 5.40 27.11
N ALA A 85 -15.87 6.66 26.94
CA ALA A 85 -15.62 7.61 28.02
C ALA A 85 -16.91 7.92 28.79
N LYS A 86 -16.84 7.83 30.12
CA LYS A 86 -17.93 8.26 31.02
C LYS A 86 -17.84 9.73 31.37
N SER A 87 -16.66 10.33 31.19
CA SER A 87 -16.37 11.74 31.48
C SER A 87 -15.52 12.37 30.36
N SER A 88 -15.70 13.67 30.16
CA SER A 88 -14.96 14.47 29.17
C SER A 88 -13.42 14.36 29.33
N THR A 89 -12.95 14.13 30.55
CA THR A 89 -11.51 14.02 30.89
C THR A 89 -10.87 12.73 30.36
N GLU A 90 -11.66 11.70 30.04
CA GLU A 90 -11.19 10.41 29.52
C GLU A 90 -11.09 10.38 27.98
N ILE A 91 -11.57 11.43 27.32
CA ILE A 91 -11.57 11.52 25.86
C ILE A 91 -10.12 11.67 25.37
N TYR A 92 -9.71 10.79 24.46
CA TYR A 92 -8.39 10.84 23.86
C TYR A 92 -8.19 12.17 23.10
N VAL A 93 -7.13 12.90 23.44
CA VAL A 93 -6.71 14.10 22.71
C VAL A 93 -5.36 13.82 22.02
N PRO A 94 -5.31 13.81 20.68
CA PRO A 94 -4.07 13.59 19.96
C PRO A 94 -3.02 14.68 20.27
N CYS A 95 -1.82 14.30 20.68
CA CYS A 95 -0.68 15.21 20.85
C CYS A 95 -0.02 15.61 19.51
N TRP A 96 -0.71 15.41 18.39
CA TRP A 96 -0.15 15.66 17.07
C TRP A 96 -0.23 17.16 16.72
N PRO A 97 0.90 17.83 16.42
CA PRO A 97 0.94 19.27 16.14
C PRO A 97 -0.03 19.83 15.10
N LEU A 98 -0.43 19.01 14.13
CA LEU A 98 -1.31 19.41 13.05
C LEU A 98 -2.79 19.15 13.38
N TRP A 99 -3.09 18.57 14.55
CA TRP A 99 -4.44 18.20 14.96
C TRP A 99 -5.40 19.38 15.03
N LYS A 100 -5.01 20.47 15.70
CA LYS A 100 -5.85 21.68 15.85
C LYS A 100 -6.08 22.38 14.50
N PRO A 101 -5.06 22.65 13.67
CA PRO A 101 -5.26 23.26 12.35
C PRO A 101 -6.13 22.44 11.39
N LEU A 102 -6.28 21.12 11.59
CA LEU A 102 -7.05 20.26 10.69
C LEU A 102 -8.51 20.07 11.12
N GLN A 103 -8.99 20.73 12.18
CA GLN A 103 -10.36 20.57 12.66
C GLN A 103 -11.42 20.98 11.64
N PHE A 104 -11.10 21.87 10.70
CA PHE A 104 -12.01 22.24 9.59
C PHE A 104 -12.45 21.03 8.75
N LEU A 105 -11.67 19.95 8.72
CA LEU A 105 -12.05 18.71 8.05
C LEU A 105 -13.23 18.00 8.72
N LYS A 106 -13.46 18.22 10.03
CA LYS A 106 -14.57 17.62 10.80
C LYS A 106 -15.90 18.34 10.55
N GLU A 107 -15.86 19.65 10.32
CA GLU A 107 -17.05 20.49 10.23
C GLU A 107 -18.00 20.11 9.08
N ILE A 108 -17.48 19.48 8.02
CA ILE A 108 -18.30 19.02 6.90
C ILE A 108 -19.07 17.74 7.23
N SER A 109 -18.53 16.85 8.05
CA SER A 109 -19.24 15.61 8.43
C SER A 109 -20.53 15.87 9.22
N LYS A 110 -20.72 17.10 9.72
CA LYS A 110 -21.93 17.53 10.44
C LYS A 110 -22.86 18.44 9.63
N LYS A 111 -22.42 18.95 8.48
CA LYS A 111 -23.13 19.95 7.66
C LYS A 111 -23.56 19.37 6.30
N GLU A 112 -24.18 18.20 6.30
CA GLU A 112 -25.07 17.79 5.20
C GLU A 112 -26.52 18.03 5.68
N PRO A 113 -27.10 19.23 5.51
CA PRO A 113 -28.54 19.38 5.56
C PRO A 113 -29.07 18.96 4.18
N ASN A 114 -29.33 17.67 4.00
CA ASN A 114 -30.32 17.30 2.99
C ASN A 114 -31.68 17.69 3.56
N ASN A 115 -32.32 18.63 2.86
CA ASN A 115 -33.76 18.88 2.82
C ASN A 115 -34.60 17.76 3.45
N ILE A 116 -34.93 17.92 4.73
CA ILE A 116 -36.23 17.54 5.27
C ILE A 116 -36.60 18.71 6.18
N GLU A 117 -37.45 19.58 5.64
CA GLU A 117 -38.16 20.58 6.42
C GLU A 117 -38.98 19.88 7.52
N ASN A 118 -39.05 20.55 8.67
CA ASN A 118 -39.91 20.26 9.81
C ASN A 118 -39.46 19.10 10.70
N PHE A 119 -38.84 19.43 11.83
CA PHE A 119 -39.54 19.30 13.11
C PHE A 119 -38.86 20.19 14.16
N THR A 120 -39.64 21.16 14.61
CA THR A 120 -39.40 21.87 15.87
C THR A 120 -39.57 20.91 17.05
N THR A 121 -38.80 21.22 18.10
CA THR A 121 -39.17 21.13 19.52
C THR A 121 -38.44 20.08 20.35
N ALA A 122 -38.02 20.62 21.50
CA ALA A 122 -37.73 20.03 22.80
C ALA A 122 -38.18 18.59 23.08
N GLU A 123 -37.41 17.97 23.98
CA GLU A 123 -37.86 17.04 25.02
C GLU A 123 -38.73 15.85 24.55
N ASN A 124 -38.13 14.65 24.48
CA ASN A 124 -38.51 13.49 25.32
C ASN A 124 -37.92 12.17 24.80
N TYR A 125 -37.69 11.27 25.76
CA TYR A 125 -37.26 9.89 25.65
C TYR A 125 -38.13 9.02 24.73
N SER A 126 -37.49 8.06 24.02
CA SER A 126 -37.99 6.68 23.93
C SER A 126 -36.91 5.70 23.44
N GLU A 127 -36.69 4.68 24.27
CA GLU A 127 -35.88 3.49 24.05
C GLU A 127 -36.63 2.52 23.14
N GLU A 128 -36.30 2.39 21.84
CA GLU A 128 -36.84 1.25 21.05
C GLU A 128 -36.06 0.89 19.77
N ILE A 129 -34.88 1.47 19.51
CA ILE A 129 -34.07 1.15 18.30
C ILE A 129 -32.88 0.21 18.62
N ASN A 130 -32.76 -0.27 19.86
CA ASN A 130 -31.57 -1.00 20.33
C ASN A 130 -31.55 -2.51 20.05
N ASP A 131 -32.63 -3.14 19.56
CA ASP A 131 -32.70 -4.61 19.49
C ASP A 131 -32.46 -5.24 18.10
N ALA A 132 -32.30 -4.44 17.05
CA ALA A 132 -32.13 -4.99 15.69
C ALA A 132 -30.67 -5.09 15.17
N ILE A 133 -29.69 -4.48 15.84
CA ILE A 133 -28.26 -4.52 15.43
C ILE A 133 -27.41 -5.30 16.43
N LYS A 134 -27.99 -6.34 17.04
CA LYS A 134 -27.32 -7.20 18.05
C LYS A 134 -26.94 -8.59 17.52
N ARG A 135 -26.95 -8.86 16.21
CA ARG A 135 -26.92 -10.27 15.76
C ARG A 135 -25.96 -10.73 14.67
N GLU A 136 -24.93 -9.98 14.29
CA GLU A 136 -23.84 -10.59 13.50
C GLU A 136 -22.44 -10.35 14.06
N CYS A 137 -21.94 -11.45 14.64
CA CYS A 137 -20.55 -11.90 14.71
C CYS A 137 -19.58 -11.17 15.65
N ALA A 138 -19.73 -11.51 16.93
CA ALA A 138 -18.56 -11.95 17.69
C ALA A 138 -17.87 -13.12 16.95
N VAL A 139 -16.54 -13.05 16.82
CA VAL A 139 -15.56 -14.15 16.95
C VAL A 139 -14.20 -13.70 16.34
N ASN A 140 -13.23 -13.58 17.26
CA ASN A 140 -11.78 -13.77 17.14
C ASN A 140 -10.82 -12.74 16.50
N ASN A 141 -9.86 -12.44 17.38
CA ASN A 141 -8.42 -12.27 17.20
C ASN A 141 -7.83 -10.87 17.04
N ASP A 142 -7.04 -10.54 18.06
CA ASP A 142 -5.92 -9.62 18.12
C ASP A 142 -4.98 -9.75 16.91
N LEU A 143 -5.34 -9.12 15.79
CA LEU A 143 -4.39 -8.92 14.70
C LEU A 143 -3.89 -7.48 14.70
N GLU A 144 -2.72 -7.33 15.31
CA GLU A 144 -1.78 -6.22 15.16
C GLU A 144 -1.78 -5.70 13.71
N ILE A 145 -2.41 -4.54 13.48
CA ILE A 145 -2.49 -3.94 12.14
C ILE A 145 -1.13 -3.36 11.79
N LYS A 146 -0.26 -4.18 11.17
CA LYS A 146 0.97 -3.72 10.50
C LYS A 146 0.59 -2.71 9.42
N ILE A 147 0.79 -1.43 9.73
CA ILE A 147 0.63 -0.31 8.80
C ILE A 147 1.51 -0.57 7.58
N ARG A 148 0.88 -0.83 6.43
CA ARG A 148 1.58 -1.08 5.16
C ARG A 148 2.41 0.15 4.79
N GLN A 149 3.73 0.01 4.72
CA GLN A 149 4.61 1.00 4.13
C GLN A 149 4.29 1.19 2.64
N ARG A 150 4.40 2.44 2.19
CA ARG A 150 4.05 2.97 0.86
C ARG A 150 5.03 2.50 -0.23
N SER A 151 5.25 1.20 -0.36
CA SER A 151 5.89 0.56 -1.53
C SER A 151 4.91 -0.32 -2.32
N GLN A 152 3.64 -0.43 -1.90
CA GLN A 152 2.64 -1.21 -2.61
C GLN A 152 2.07 -0.43 -3.82
N ARG A 153 2.36 -0.95 -5.01
CA ARG A 153 1.86 -0.51 -6.32
C ARG A 153 0.32 -0.51 -6.36
N SER A 154 -0.27 0.56 -6.91
CA SER A 154 -1.68 0.63 -7.28
C SER A 154 -1.95 0.06 -8.68
N ASP A 155 -3.16 -0.48 -8.85
CA ASP A 155 -3.71 -1.14 -10.05
C ASP A 155 -3.58 -0.32 -11.35
N ARG A 156 -2.50 -0.57 -12.09
CA ARG A 156 -2.42 -0.32 -13.54
C ARG A 156 -2.95 -1.57 -14.26
N PRO A 157 -3.64 -1.46 -15.42
CA PRO A 157 -4.23 -2.62 -16.08
C PRO A 157 -3.17 -3.69 -16.34
N ARG A 158 -3.37 -4.87 -15.74
CA ARG A 158 -2.50 -6.03 -15.92
C ARG A 158 -2.66 -6.52 -17.35
N ARG A 159 -1.55 -6.58 -18.09
CA ARG A 159 -1.37 -7.56 -19.16
C ARG A 159 -1.81 -8.92 -18.58
N LYS A 160 -2.79 -9.60 -19.20
CA LYS A 160 -3.35 -10.87 -18.69
C LYS A 160 -2.21 -11.82 -18.37
N LYS A 161 -1.95 -12.04 -17.07
CA LYS A 161 -1.04 -13.09 -16.63
C LYS A 161 -1.76 -14.41 -16.86
N VAL A 162 -1.15 -15.27 -17.67
CA VAL A 162 -1.52 -16.68 -17.81
C VAL A 162 -1.68 -17.27 -16.41
N LYS A 163 -2.81 -17.93 -16.15
CA LYS A 163 -3.12 -18.56 -14.86
C LYS A 163 -2.09 -19.67 -14.61
N THR A 164 -1.10 -19.44 -13.74
CA THR A 164 -0.35 -20.53 -13.14
C THR A 164 -1.12 -21.01 -11.93
N LEU A 165 -1.63 -22.24 -12.01
CA LEU A 165 -2.37 -22.92 -10.95
C LEU A 165 -1.58 -22.94 -9.64
N ASN A 166 -2.27 -22.67 -8.54
CA ASN A 166 -1.76 -22.76 -7.17
C ASN A 166 -1.48 -24.25 -6.87
N LYS A 167 -0.20 -24.66 -6.84
CA LYS A 167 0.20 -25.97 -6.32
C LYS A 167 0.58 -25.80 -4.84
N ASN A 168 -0.27 -26.31 -3.94
CA ASN A 168 -0.02 -26.43 -2.50
C ASN A 168 1.05 -27.49 -2.18
N GLY A 169 2.20 -27.44 -2.84
CA GLY A 169 3.35 -28.31 -2.54
C GLY A 169 4.28 -27.65 -1.52
N SER A 170 4.83 -28.44 -0.60
CA SER A 170 5.92 -27.99 0.26
C SER A 170 7.05 -27.39 -0.58
N LYS A 171 7.85 -26.48 -0.01
CA LYS A 171 9.00 -25.86 -0.73
C LYS A 171 9.92 -26.93 -1.33
N CYS A 172 10.08 -28.05 -0.63
CA CYS A 172 10.82 -29.23 -1.10
C CYS A 172 10.19 -29.85 -2.37
N MET A 173 8.87 -30.03 -2.40
CA MET A 173 8.18 -30.59 -3.57
C MET A 173 8.31 -29.71 -4.82
N ARG A 174 8.41 -28.38 -4.65
CA ARG A 174 8.67 -27.46 -5.77
C ARG A 174 10.07 -27.61 -6.33
N ILE A 175 11.06 -27.77 -5.46
CA ILE A 175 12.45 -28.01 -5.86
C ILE A 175 12.54 -29.35 -6.60
N ILE A 176 11.87 -30.40 -6.10
CA ILE A 176 11.81 -31.71 -6.77
C ILE A 176 11.11 -31.61 -8.13
N ASP A 177 9.95 -30.92 -8.21
CA ASP A 177 9.25 -30.70 -9.48
C ASP A 177 10.13 -29.97 -10.51
N ASP A 178 10.94 -28.99 -10.08
CA ASP A 178 11.81 -28.21 -10.96
C ASP A 178 13.07 -28.99 -11.36
N LEU A 179 13.64 -29.80 -10.45
CA LEU A 179 14.71 -30.75 -10.78
C LEU A 179 14.24 -31.81 -11.78
N VAL A 180 13.06 -32.39 -11.56
CA VAL A 180 12.47 -33.36 -12.48
C VAL A 180 12.29 -32.73 -13.86
N LYS A 181 11.80 -31.48 -13.96
CA LYS A 181 11.70 -30.79 -15.26
C LYS A 181 13.05 -30.53 -15.92
N ALA A 182 14.08 -30.19 -15.16
CA ALA A 182 15.42 -29.93 -15.70
C ALA A 182 16.12 -31.21 -16.19
N VAL A 183 15.88 -32.35 -15.52
CA VAL A 183 16.51 -33.64 -15.82
C VAL A 183 15.68 -34.50 -16.79
N ASN A 184 14.38 -34.26 -16.92
CA ASN A 184 13.50 -35.02 -17.84
C ASN A 184 14.01 -35.06 -19.29
N PRO A 185 14.52 -33.95 -19.87
CA PRO A 185 15.08 -33.95 -21.21
C PRO A 185 16.38 -34.76 -21.32
N LEU A 186 17.12 -34.96 -20.23
CA LEU A 186 18.32 -35.80 -20.20
C LEU A 186 17.94 -37.30 -20.18
N ALA A 187 16.91 -37.65 -19.41
CA ALA A 187 16.46 -39.04 -19.24
C ALA A 187 15.66 -39.58 -20.44
N ASN A 188 14.89 -38.74 -21.14
CA ASN A 188 14.00 -39.15 -22.25
C ASN A 188 14.55 -38.80 -23.64
N ALA A 189 15.84 -38.47 -23.76
CA ALA A 189 16.49 -38.16 -25.03
C ALA A 189 16.80 -39.44 -25.85
N VAL A 190 15.75 -40.10 -26.33
CA VAL A 190 15.89 -41.16 -27.33
C VAL A 190 16.22 -40.50 -28.68
N GLY A 191 17.46 -40.68 -29.16
CA GLY A 191 17.90 -40.28 -30.50
C GLY A 191 18.46 -38.85 -30.65
N LYS A 192 18.85 -38.16 -29.58
CA LYS A 192 19.49 -36.83 -29.63
C LYS A 192 20.97 -36.90 -29.27
N THR A 193 21.78 -36.06 -29.91
CA THR A 193 23.22 -35.91 -29.63
C THR A 193 23.45 -35.35 -28.23
N GLU A 194 24.60 -35.64 -27.63
CA GLU A 194 24.89 -35.25 -26.24
C GLU A 194 24.78 -33.74 -26.03
N ASP A 195 25.27 -32.95 -26.98
CA ASP A 195 25.23 -31.49 -26.98
C ASP A 195 23.81 -30.92 -26.89
N GLU A 196 22.85 -31.56 -27.56
CA GLU A 196 21.45 -31.12 -27.52
C GLU A 196 20.82 -31.37 -26.15
N ARG A 197 21.24 -32.44 -25.45
CA ARG A 197 20.71 -32.79 -24.11
C ARG A 197 21.14 -31.77 -23.07
N TYR A 198 22.42 -31.41 -23.05
CA TYR A 198 22.96 -30.42 -22.12
C TYR A 198 22.49 -28.99 -22.42
N TRP A 199 22.18 -28.69 -23.68
CA TRP A 199 21.59 -27.41 -24.06
C TRP A 199 20.25 -27.13 -23.37
N PHE A 200 19.39 -28.15 -23.21
CA PHE A 200 18.11 -27.98 -22.50
C PHE A 200 18.30 -27.68 -21.01
N PHE A 201 19.28 -28.32 -20.38
CA PHE A 201 19.62 -28.05 -18.98
C PHE A 201 20.16 -26.62 -18.80
N GLY A 202 21.14 -26.23 -19.61
CA GLY A 202 21.70 -24.87 -19.58
C GLY A 202 20.65 -23.80 -19.87
N LYS A 203 19.72 -24.06 -20.81
CA LYS A 203 18.59 -23.19 -21.09
C LYS A 203 17.67 -23.03 -19.87
N HIS A 204 17.36 -24.12 -19.17
CA HIS A 204 16.51 -24.06 -17.97
C HIS A 204 17.18 -23.25 -16.85
N VAL A 205 18.47 -23.46 -16.60
CA VAL A 205 19.24 -22.69 -15.61
C VAL A 205 19.23 -21.20 -15.96
N THR A 206 19.46 -20.87 -17.23
CA THR A 206 19.43 -19.49 -17.73
C THR A 206 18.06 -18.84 -17.57
N GLU A 207 16.97 -19.58 -17.85
CA GLU A 207 15.60 -19.10 -17.62
C GLU A 207 15.35 -18.80 -16.13
N GLN A 208 15.83 -19.66 -15.23
CA GLN A 208 15.69 -19.43 -13.78
C GLN A 208 16.45 -18.18 -13.34
N LEU A 209 17.72 -18.02 -13.74
CA LEU A 209 18.52 -16.83 -13.41
C LEU A 209 17.88 -15.53 -13.91
N ASN A 210 17.32 -15.54 -15.12
CA ASN A 210 16.60 -14.39 -15.68
C ASN A 210 15.33 -14.01 -14.93
N THR A 211 14.76 -14.94 -14.15
CA THR A 211 13.60 -14.64 -13.29
C THR A 211 13.98 -14.00 -11.95
N MET A 212 15.25 -14.08 -11.56
CA MET A 212 15.78 -13.52 -10.33
C MET A 212 16.13 -12.03 -10.48
N ARG A 213 16.41 -11.34 -9.37
CA ARG A 213 16.96 -9.97 -9.41
C ARG A 213 18.43 -10.05 -9.81
N THR A 214 18.97 -8.98 -10.39
CA THR A 214 20.36 -8.94 -10.90
C THR A 214 21.38 -9.41 -9.85
N ASN A 215 21.31 -8.89 -8.63
CA ASN A 215 22.25 -9.27 -7.57
C ASN A 215 22.04 -10.71 -7.10
N ASP A 216 20.79 -11.19 -7.04
CA ASP A 216 20.48 -12.56 -6.62
C ASP A 216 20.93 -13.57 -7.70
N ALA A 217 20.78 -13.21 -8.98
CA ALA A 217 21.25 -14.00 -10.11
C ALA A 217 22.78 -14.05 -10.15
N GLU A 218 23.47 -12.92 -9.89
CA GLU A 218 24.93 -12.88 -9.81
C GLU A 218 25.47 -13.78 -8.70
N CYS A 219 24.88 -13.73 -7.50
CA CYS A 219 25.24 -14.64 -6.40
C CYS A 219 24.97 -16.10 -6.78
N ALA A 220 23.80 -16.42 -7.35
CA ALA A 220 23.47 -17.78 -7.77
C ALA A 220 24.40 -18.29 -8.88
N CYS A 221 24.80 -17.44 -9.83
CA CYS A 221 25.79 -17.79 -10.85
C CYS A 221 27.15 -18.13 -10.23
N GLN A 222 27.61 -17.32 -9.27
CA GLN A 222 28.87 -17.57 -8.57
C GLN A 222 28.81 -18.90 -7.81
N GLU A 223 27.72 -19.17 -7.08
CA GLU A 223 27.52 -20.44 -6.39
C GLU A 223 27.51 -21.62 -7.37
N ILE A 224 26.82 -21.51 -8.51
CA ILE A 224 26.79 -22.56 -9.54
C ILE A 224 28.20 -22.82 -10.08
N MET A 225 28.97 -21.77 -10.41
CA MET A 225 30.33 -21.93 -10.91
C MET A 225 31.24 -22.56 -9.85
N THR A 226 31.12 -22.12 -8.59
CA THR A 226 31.87 -22.70 -7.48
C THR A 226 31.57 -24.19 -7.31
N LEU A 227 30.30 -24.60 -7.43
CA LEU A 227 29.90 -26.01 -7.36
C LEU A 227 30.39 -26.84 -8.56
N LEU A 228 30.52 -26.23 -9.75
CA LEU A 228 31.09 -26.90 -10.92
C LEU A 228 32.60 -27.05 -10.79
N ASP A 229 33.28 -26.05 -10.24
CA ASP A 229 34.73 -26.05 -10.01
C ASP A 229 35.13 -26.98 -8.84
N GLU A 230 34.27 -27.08 -7.81
CA GLU A 230 34.44 -27.98 -6.66
C GLU A 230 33.91 -29.40 -6.93
N TRP A 231 33.37 -29.68 -8.12
CA TRP A 231 32.85 -31.01 -8.44
C TRP A 231 34.01 -32.02 -8.47
N PRO A 232 34.07 -33.00 -7.54
CA PRO A 232 35.11 -34.00 -7.59
C PRO A 232 34.94 -34.79 -8.89
N LEU A 233 35.95 -34.78 -9.74
CA LEU A 233 36.10 -35.79 -10.78
C LEU A 233 36.02 -37.14 -10.07
N CYS A 234 34.90 -37.85 -10.24
CA CYS A 234 34.90 -39.28 -9.95
C CYS A 234 35.95 -39.87 -10.89
N ASP A 235 37.10 -40.24 -10.32
CA ASP A 235 37.95 -41.25 -10.92
C ASP A 235 37.09 -42.53 -11.01
N ASP A 236 36.61 -42.83 -12.21
CA ASP A 236 35.99 -44.12 -12.52
C ASP A 236 37.00 -45.25 -12.26
N PRO A 237 36.62 -46.35 -11.59
CA PRO A 237 37.35 -47.62 -11.71
C PRO A 237 37.03 -48.33 -13.04
#